data_AF-A0A1H9C5Y9-F1
#
_entry.id   AF-A0A1H9C5Y9-F1
#
_cell.length_a   1.000
_cell.length_b   1.000
_cell.length_c   1.000
_cell.angle_alpha   90.00
_cell.angle_beta   90.00
_cell.angle_gamma   90.00
#
_symmetry.space_group_name_H-M   'P 1'
#
loop_
_entity.id
_entity.type
_entity.pdbx_description
1 polymer ?
#
loop_
_entity_poly.entity_id
_entity_poly.type
_entity_poly.pdbx_seq_one_letter_code
_entity_poly.pdbx_strand_id
1 'polypeptide(L)'
;MNKLTTLLLFLIILASCAEPGAGEPPVNIRELAPVVADLQLAEAITAEIPVLVRDSMREVYYDRTLAENDISRAEFDSLLWIVRQEPAWVDSLYTQVGEILSRRQAGRTGRKE
;
A
#
# COMPACT_ATOMS: atom_id res chain seq x y z
N MET A 1 48.15 -0.68 -12.06
CA MET A 1 46.68 -0.65 -12.28
C MET A 1 46.41 0.05 -13.60
N ASN A 2 45.98 -0.70 -14.62
CA ASN A 2 45.78 -0.14 -15.95
C ASN A 2 44.52 0.72 -15.97
N LYS A 3 44.60 1.93 -16.52
CA LYS A 3 43.46 2.86 -16.61
C LYS A 3 42.24 2.26 -17.34
N LEU A 4 42.49 1.29 -18.22
CA LEU A 4 41.47 0.52 -18.93
C LEU A 4 40.65 -0.36 -17.99
N THR A 5 41.27 -0.97 -16.97
CA THR A 5 40.59 -1.84 -16.00
C THR A 5 39.68 -1.03 -15.08
N THR A 6 40.11 0.17 -14.70
CA THR A 6 39.29 1.10 -13.89
C THR A 6 38.07 1.61 -14.65
N LEU A 7 38.24 1.90 -15.95
CA LEU A 7 37.14 2.33 -16.82
C LEU A 7 36.11 1.22 -17.04
N LEU A 8 36.57 -0.02 -17.26
CA LEU A 8 35.70 -1.18 -17.46
C LEU A 8 34.89 -1.50 -16.20
N LEU A 9 35.52 -1.40 -15.02
CA LEU A 9 34.86 -1.59 -13.73
C LEU A 9 33.76 -0.53 -13.52
N PHE A 10 34.03 0.72 -13.89
CA PHE A 10 33.05 1.82 -13.76
C PHE A 10 31.84 1.62 -14.69
N LEU A 11 32.05 1.10 -15.91
CA LEU A 11 30.98 0.77 -16.86
C LEU A 11 30.08 -0.38 -16.38
N ILE A 12 30.64 -1.39 -15.70
CA ILE A 12 29.86 -2.52 -15.17
C ILE A 12 28.97 -2.06 -13.99
N ILE A 13 29.47 -1.15 -13.16
CA ILE A 13 28.68 -0.58 -12.05
C ILE A 13 27.49 0.23 -12.59
N LEU A 14 27.65 0.94 -13.70
CA LEU A 14 26.57 1.71 -14.34
C LEU A 14 25.51 0.81 -15.01
N ALA A 15 25.89 -0.39 -15.46
CA ALA A 15 24.97 -1.33 -16.11
C ALA A 15 24.09 -2.13 -15.11
N SER A 16 24.38 -2.08 -13.81
CA SER A 16 23.67 -2.87 -12.79
C SER A 16 22.32 -2.29 -12.35
N CYS A 17 21.91 -1.12 -12.84
CA CYS A 17 20.63 -0.48 -12.47
C CYS A 17 19.42 -0.92 -13.33
N ALA A 18 19.60 -1.86 -14.25
CA ALA A 18 18.48 -2.42 -15.00
C ALA A 18 17.83 -3.56 -14.19
N GLU A 19 17.02 -3.19 -13.21
CA GLU A 19 16.20 -4.14 -12.47
C GLU A 19 15.08 -4.65 -13.40
N PRO A 20 15.02 -5.96 -13.69
CA PRO A 20 13.91 -6.51 -14.47
C PRO A 20 12.61 -6.20 -13.72
N GLY A 21 11.68 -5.49 -14.38
CA GLY A 21 10.43 -5.08 -13.74
C GLY A 21 9.70 -6.30 -13.16
N ALA A 22 9.15 -6.14 -11.95
CA ALA A 22 8.51 -7.21 -11.15
C ALA A 22 7.31 -7.90 -11.82
N GLY A 23 6.93 -7.49 -13.03
CA GLY A 23 5.72 -7.96 -13.70
C GLY A 23 4.45 -7.47 -13.01
N GLU A 24 3.31 -7.97 -13.50
CA GLU A 24 2.02 -7.69 -12.87
C GLU A 24 1.89 -8.49 -11.56
N PRO A 25 1.39 -7.89 -10.47
CA PRO A 25 1.15 -8.61 -9.23
C PRO A 25 0.18 -9.78 -9.46
N PRO A 26 0.40 -10.93 -8.80
CA PRO A 26 -0.52 -12.07 -8.89
C PRO A 26 -1.83 -11.86 -8.12
N VAL A 27 -2.05 -10.66 -7.55
CA VAL A 27 -3.26 -10.25 -6.84
C VAL A 27 -3.86 -9.02 -7.51
N ASN A 28 -5.19 -8.89 -7.45
CA ASN A 28 -5.88 -7.75 -8.02
C ASN A 28 -5.76 -6.52 -7.10
N ILE A 29 -4.74 -5.69 -7.36
CA ILE A 29 -4.52 -4.46 -6.58
C ILE A 29 -5.73 -3.52 -6.64
N ARG A 30 -6.49 -3.50 -7.74
CA ARG A 30 -7.65 -2.59 -7.88
C ARG A 30 -8.78 -2.95 -6.92
N GLU A 31 -8.94 -4.23 -6.59
CA GLU A 31 -9.91 -4.71 -5.61
C GLU A 31 -9.40 -4.56 -4.18
N LEU A 32 -8.09 -4.71 -3.97
CA LEU A 32 -7.47 -4.57 -2.64
C LEU A 32 -7.35 -3.11 -2.18
N ALA A 33 -7.09 -2.17 -3.10
CA ALA A 33 -6.84 -0.77 -2.77
C ALA A 33 -7.99 -0.07 -2.02
N PRO A 34 -9.28 -0.24 -2.39
CA PRO A 34 -10.40 0.31 -1.62
C PRO A 34 -10.41 -0.15 -0.15
N VAL A 35 -10.17 -1.43 0.11
CA VAL A 35 -10.16 -2.01 1.45
C VAL A 35 -9.03 -1.41 2.29
N VAL A 36 -7.83 -1.30 1.71
CA VAL A 36 -6.67 -0.68 2.38
C VAL A 36 -6.93 0.81 2.65
N ALA A 37 -7.57 1.52 1.73
CA ALA A 37 -7.95 2.92 1.92
C ALA A 37 -8.95 3.10 3.09
N ASP A 38 -9.92 2.20 3.22
CA ASP A 38 -10.88 2.21 4.33
C ASP A 38 -10.20 1.91 5.67
N LEU A 39 -9.29 0.94 5.70
CA LEU A 39 -8.50 0.62 6.89
C LEU A 39 -7.61 1.79 7.32
N GLN A 40 -6.96 2.49 6.39
CA GLN A 40 -6.18 3.69 6.71
C GLN A 40 -7.04 4.83 7.26
N LEU A 41 -8.24 5.01 6.72
CA LEU A 41 -9.17 6.01 7.24
C LEU A 41 -9.65 5.63 8.64
N ALA A 42 -9.95 4.35 8.88
CA ALA A 42 -10.30 3.84 10.19
C ALA A 42 -9.16 4.03 11.19
N GLU A 43 -7.92 3.75 10.79
CA GLU A 43 -6.75 3.98 11.64
C GLU A 43 -6.61 5.46 12.02
N ALA A 44 -6.77 6.37 11.06
CA ALA A 44 -6.75 7.81 11.32
C ALA A 44 -7.85 8.24 12.30
N ILE A 45 -9.06 7.69 12.21
CA ILE A 45 -10.15 7.95 13.16
C ILE A 45 -9.79 7.43 14.55
N THR A 46 -9.24 6.21 14.63
CA THR A 46 -8.89 5.60 15.92
C THR A 46 -7.73 6.29 16.63
N ALA A 47 -6.86 7.00 15.88
CA ALA A 47 -5.78 7.78 16.47
C ALA A 47 -6.28 8.88 17.42
N GLU A 48 -7.48 9.42 17.14
CA GLU A 48 -8.15 10.46 17.95
C GLU A 48 -8.87 9.90 19.19
N ILE A 49 -8.99 8.57 19.32
CA ILE A 49 -9.69 7.93 20.43
C ILE A 49 -8.78 7.86 21.66
N PRO A 50 -9.31 8.06 22.90
CA PRO A 50 -8.54 7.90 24.13
C PRO A 50 -7.83 6.55 24.20
N VAL A 51 -6.56 6.56 24.64
CA VAL A 51 -5.68 5.38 24.67
C VAL A 51 -6.33 4.18 25.35
N LEU A 52 -7.08 4.41 26.44
CA LEU A 52 -7.74 3.35 27.21
C LEU A 52 -8.66 2.43 26.40
N VAL A 53 -9.26 2.94 25.32
CA VAL A 53 -10.19 2.17 24.48
C VAL A 53 -9.73 2.05 23.03
N ARG A 54 -8.58 2.64 22.70
CA ARG A 54 -8.10 2.75 21.32
C ARG A 54 -7.88 1.40 20.66
N ASP A 55 -7.27 0.46 21.37
CA ASP A 55 -6.94 -0.85 20.81
C ASP A 55 -8.19 -1.68 20.54
N SER A 56 -9.16 -1.65 21.47
CA SER A 56 -10.47 -2.26 21.25
C SER A 56 -11.21 -1.64 20.06
N MET A 57 -11.16 -0.32 19.93
CA MET A 57 -11.80 0.36 18.80
C MET A 57 -11.10 0.05 17.48
N ARG A 58 -9.77 -0.06 17.46
CA ARG A 58 -9.00 -0.49 16.28
C ARG A 58 -9.44 -1.86 15.81
N GLU A 59 -9.57 -2.82 16.71
CA GLU A 59 -10.02 -4.18 16.38
C GLU A 59 -11.44 -4.16 15.79
N VAL A 60 -12.38 -3.46 16.43
CA VAL A 60 -13.76 -3.33 15.94
C VAL A 60 -13.82 -2.72 14.53
N TYR A 61 -13.08 -1.64 14.29
CA TYR A 61 -13.06 -1.00 12.97
C TYR A 61 -12.39 -1.88 11.92
N TYR A 62 -11.30 -2.55 12.28
CA TYR A 62 -10.59 -3.45 11.37
C TYR A 62 -11.51 -4.59 10.93
N ASP A 63 -12.13 -5.29 11.88
CA ASP A 63 -13.01 -6.43 11.59
C ASP A 63 -14.25 -6.00 10.80
N ARG A 64 -14.82 -4.83 11.14
CA ARG A 64 -15.95 -4.27 10.39
C ARG A 64 -15.57 -3.92 8.95
N THR A 65 -14.41 -3.30 8.74
CA THR A 65 -13.97 -2.90 7.39
C THR A 65 -13.76 -4.12 6.51
N LEU A 66 -13.16 -5.19 7.04
CA LEU A 66 -13.01 -6.45 6.31
C LEU A 66 -14.36 -7.10 6.00
N ALA A 67 -15.28 -7.13 6.98
CA ALA A 67 -16.62 -7.69 6.79
C ALA A 67 -17.46 -6.91 5.75
N GLU A 68 -17.35 -5.58 5.71
CA GLU A 68 -18.02 -4.74 4.71
C GLU A 68 -17.51 -4.99 3.28
N ASN A 69 -16.30 -5.54 3.15
CA ASN A 69 -15.69 -5.90 1.87
C ASN A 69 -15.74 -7.41 1.57
N ASP A 70 -16.42 -8.20 2.40
CA ASP A 70 -16.55 -9.67 2.28
C ASP A 70 -15.19 -10.41 2.24
N ILE A 71 -14.21 -9.89 2.98
CA ILE A 71 -12.85 -10.45 3.06
C ILE A 71 -12.61 -10.97 4.47
N SER A 72 -12.00 -12.16 4.59
CA SER A 72 -11.55 -12.66 5.89
C SER A 72 -10.19 -12.07 6.30
N ARG A 73 -9.89 -11.99 7.61
CA ARG A 73 -8.56 -11.53 8.07
C ARG A 73 -7.42 -12.36 7.48
N ALA A 74 -7.56 -13.68 7.45
CA ALA A 74 -6.53 -14.57 6.90
C ALA A 74 -6.30 -14.34 5.40
N GLU A 75 -7.37 -14.12 4.64
CA GLU A 75 -7.28 -13.76 3.23
C GLU A 75 -6.59 -12.42 3.04
N PHE A 76 -7.02 -11.38 3.75
CA PHE A 76 -6.40 -10.05 3.68
C PHE A 76 -4.89 -10.09 4.01
N ASP A 77 -4.51 -10.80 5.07
CA ASP A 77 -3.11 -10.97 5.46
C ASP A 77 -2.31 -11.70 4.39
N SER A 78 -2.89 -12.73 3.76
CA SER A 78 -2.23 -13.46 2.67
C SER A 78 -2.03 -12.58 1.42
N LEU A 79 -3.02 -11.74 1.08
CA LEU A 79 -2.93 -10.82 -0.04
C LEU A 79 -1.84 -9.76 0.21
N LEU A 80 -1.82 -9.17 1.40
CA LEU A 80 -0.77 -8.22 1.77
C LEU A 80 0.61 -8.87 1.84
N TRP A 81 0.70 -10.12 2.29
CA TRP A 81 1.95 -10.87 2.27
C TRP A 81 2.52 -11.02 0.86
N ILE A 82 1.67 -11.30 -0.12
CA ILE A 82 2.04 -11.41 -1.53
C ILE A 82 2.51 -10.06 -2.07
N VAL A 83 1.75 -8.98 -1.84
CA VAL A 83 2.11 -7.63 -2.32
C VAL A 83 3.47 -7.19 -1.77
N ARG A 84 3.78 -7.51 -0.51
CA ARG A 84 5.04 -7.14 0.15
C ARG A 84 6.28 -7.83 -0.42
N GLN A 85 6.13 -8.86 -1.25
CA GLN A 85 7.27 -9.54 -1.84
C GLN A 85 8.02 -8.67 -2.86
N GLU A 86 7.33 -7.69 -3.47
CA GLU A 86 7.98 -6.78 -4.44
C GLU A 86 7.67 -5.30 -4.20
N PRO A 87 8.69 -4.43 -4.08
CA PRO A 87 8.50 -3.00 -3.84
C PRO A 87 7.61 -2.31 -4.87
N ALA A 88 7.70 -2.69 -6.14
CA ALA A 88 6.87 -2.12 -7.21
C ALA A 88 5.36 -2.37 -7.01
N TRP A 89 4.99 -3.51 -6.43
CA TRP A 89 3.59 -3.84 -6.14
C TRP A 89 3.07 -3.06 -4.94
N VAL A 90 3.92 -2.87 -3.92
CA VAL A 90 3.61 -2.01 -2.76
C VAL A 90 3.35 -0.57 -3.22
N ASP A 91 4.23 -0.03 -4.07
CA ASP A 91 4.09 1.32 -4.62
C ASP A 91 2.80 1.47 -5.44
N SER A 92 2.50 0.47 -6.30
CA SER A 92 1.25 0.45 -7.06
C SER A 92 0.01 0.44 -6.17
N LEU A 93 0.00 -0.37 -5.11
CA LEU A 93 -1.10 -0.43 -4.15
C LEU A 93 -1.31 0.93 -3.47
N TYR A 94 -0.24 1.50 -2.89
CA TYR A 94 -0.37 2.75 -2.14
C TYR A 94 -0.61 3.98 -3.02
N THR A 95 -0.17 3.95 -4.28
CA THR A 95 -0.54 4.96 -5.28
C THR A 95 -2.06 4.97 -5.48
N GLN A 96 -2.67 3.79 -5.70
CA GLN A 96 -4.13 3.69 -5.88
C GLN A 96 -4.91 4.05 -4.60
N VAL A 97 -4.41 3.64 -3.43
CA VAL A 97 -4.97 4.04 -2.13
C VAL A 97 -4.97 5.57 -1.98
N GLY A 98 -3.83 6.22 -2.27
CA GLY A 98 -3.69 7.66 -2.20
C GLY A 98 -4.66 8.40 -3.14
N GLU A 99 -4.84 7.90 -4.36
CA GLU A 99 -5.83 8.44 -5.30
C GLU A 99 -7.28 8.31 -4.78
N ILE A 100 -7.64 7.16 -4.21
CA ILE A 100 -8.98 6.92 -3.64
C ILE A 100 -9.24 7.94 -2.52
N LEU A 101 -8.30 8.10 -1.60
CA LEU A 101 -8.42 9.03 -0.49
C LEU A 101 -8.50 10.49 -0.98
N SER A 102 -7.67 10.85 -1.96
CA SER A 102 -7.67 12.19 -2.58
C SER A 102 -9.02 12.52 -3.23
N ARG A 103 -9.60 11.58 -3.98
CA ARG A 103 -10.93 11.74 -4.59
C ARG A 103 -12.03 11.92 -3.53
N ARG A 104 -11.99 11.13 -2.45
CA ARG A 104 -12.95 11.24 -1.33
C ARG A 104 -12.84 12.58 -0.61
N GLN A 105 -11.63 13.11 -0.46
CA GLN A 105 -11.41 14.43 0.12
C GLN A 105 -11.98 15.54 -0.76
N ALA A 106 -11.71 15.52 -2.07
CA ALA A 106 -12.24 16.50 -3.02
C ALA A 106 -13.78 16.51 -3.06
N GLY A 107 -14.40 15.31 -3.07
CA GLY A 107 -15.86 15.17 -3.02
C GLY A 107 -16.51 15.68 -1.73
N ARG A 108 -15.80 15.65 -0.59
CA ARG A 108 -16.27 16.24 0.68
C ARG A 108 -16.23 17.76 0.67
N THR A 109 -15.26 18.36 -0.01
CA THR A 109 -15.14 19.84 -0.10
C THR A 109 -16.24 20.43 -0.97
N GLY A 110 -16.62 19.78 -2.07
CA GLY A 110 -17.69 20.26 -2.97
C GLY A 110 -19.13 20.12 -2.43
N ARG A 111 -19.33 19.49 -1.26
CA ARG A 111 -20.66 19.32 -0.62
C ARG A 111 -20.94 20.38 0.47
N LYS A 112 -20.02 21.30 0.69
CA LYS A 112 -20.12 22.36 1.71
C LYS A 112 -20.63 23.70 1.16
N GLU A 113 -21.10 23.74 -0.08
CA GLU A 113 -21.80 24.87 -0.71
C GLU A 113 -23.27 24.50 -0.96
#